data_AF-A0A521VQQ7-F1
#
_entry.id   AF-A0A521VQQ7-F1
#
_cell.length_a   1.000
_cell.length_b   1.000
_cell.length_c   1.000
_cell.angle_alpha   90.00
_cell.angle_beta   90.00
_cell.angle_gamma   90.00
#
_symmetry.space_group_name_H-M   'P 1'
#
loop_
_entity.id
_entity.type
_entity.pdbx_description
1 polymer ?
#
loop_
_entity_poly.entity_id
_entity_poly.type
_entity_poly.pdbx_seq_one_letter_code
_entity_poly.pdbx_strand_id
1 'polypeptide(L)'
;MTQRLIYMIDQLSKTVGHAFAWCIVILTFGTCYEVFVRYVLDDPTSWAFDMSYMLYGAVFYMTGAYTLSRAGHVRADMFYRLWSDRTQAIVELVLYVLFFFPGILALVIAGWGYGTESLRLREVSVNSPAGVPIWPLKMMIPFGAGLIALQGFAEVLRCVLCLRDGRWVGRLHDVEELEKQIIEEAARRRAAEGTAS
;
A
#
# COMPACT_ATOMS: atom_id res chain seq x y z
N MET A 1 24.39 -8.92 1.25
CA MET A 1 23.24 -9.82 1.02
C MET A 1 21.95 -9.23 1.60
N THR A 2 21.92 -8.87 2.89
CA THR A 2 20.73 -8.31 3.57
C THR A 2 20.15 -7.06 2.89
N GLN A 3 20.98 -6.12 2.46
CA GLN A 3 20.51 -4.94 1.73
C GLN A 3 19.84 -5.29 0.39
N ARG A 4 20.38 -6.27 -0.35
CA ARG A 4 19.78 -6.73 -1.61
C ARG A 4 18.39 -7.34 -1.39
N LEU A 5 18.21 -8.09 -0.30
CA LEU A 5 16.91 -8.64 0.08
C LEU A 5 15.89 -7.54 0.39
N ILE A 6 16.30 -6.53 1.18
CA ILE A 6 15.47 -5.37 1.50
C ILE A 6 15.01 -4.66 0.22
N TYR A 7 15.95 -4.35 -0.69
CA TYR A 7 15.63 -3.71 -1.96
C TYR A 7 14.71 -4.55 -2.84
N MET A 8 14.87 -5.88 -2.86
CA MET A 8 13.97 -6.76 -3.61
C MET A 8 12.55 -6.73 -3.04
N ILE A 9 12.40 -6.74 -1.72
CA ILE A 9 11.10 -6.65 -1.05
C ILE A 9 10.44 -5.29 -1.33
N ASP A 10 11.19 -4.19 -1.23
CA ASP A 10 10.66 -2.87 -1.55
C ASP A 10 10.21 -2.76 -3.01
N GLN A 11 11.00 -3.31 -3.93
CA GLN A 11 10.68 -3.28 -5.36
C GLN A 11 9.43 -4.12 -5.66
N LEU A 12 9.25 -5.25 -4.97
CA LEU A 12 8.04 -6.05 -5.06
C LEU A 12 6.84 -5.24 -4.56
N SER A 13 6.92 -4.65 -3.36
CA SER A 13 5.85 -3.82 -2.78
C SER A 13 5.49 -2.64 -3.69
N LYS A 14 6.49 -1.99 -4.30
CA LYS A 14 6.32 -0.93 -5.29
C LYS A 14 5.61 -1.41 -6.56
N THR A 15 6.07 -2.52 -7.12
CA THR A 15 5.51 -3.07 -8.35
C THR A 15 4.05 -3.46 -8.16
N VAL A 16 3.74 -4.12 -7.03
CA VAL A 16 2.38 -4.50 -6.68
C VAL A 16 1.51 -3.25 -6.48
N GLY A 17 1.97 -2.27 -5.70
CA GLY A 17 1.23 -1.02 -5.49
C GLY A 17 0.91 -0.29 -6.80
N HIS A 18 1.90 -0.17 -7.71
CA HIS A 18 1.69 0.45 -9.02
C HIS A 18 0.79 -0.37 -9.94
N ALA A 19 0.86 -1.70 -9.90
CA ALA A 19 -0.03 -2.55 -10.67
C ALA A 19 -1.49 -2.35 -10.25
N PHE A 20 -1.76 -2.29 -8.94
CA PHE A 20 -3.11 -2.06 -8.42
C PHE A 20 -3.57 -0.60 -8.54
N ALA A 21 -2.67 0.37 -8.70
CA ALA A 21 -3.06 1.76 -9.02
C ALA A 21 -3.86 1.85 -10.34
N TRP A 22 -3.60 0.96 -11.32
CA TRP A 22 -4.41 0.89 -12.54
C TRP A 22 -5.87 0.50 -12.30
N CYS A 23 -6.18 -0.20 -11.21
CA CYS A 23 -7.57 -0.48 -10.83
C CYS A 23 -8.36 0.81 -10.59
N ILE A 24 -7.72 1.91 -10.15
CA ILE A 24 -8.37 3.21 -9.99
C ILE A 24 -8.83 3.74 -11.35
N VAL A 25 -7.96 3.65 -12.36
CA VAL A 25 -8.29 4.10 -13.73
C VAL A 25 -9.48 3.31 -14.27
N ILE A 26 -9.47 1.97 -14.11
CA ILE A 26 -10.58 1.10 -14.52
C ILE A 26 -11.86 1.46 -13.75
N LEU A 27 -11.77 1.69 -12.44
CA LEU A 27 -12.90 2.07 -11.59
C LEU A 27 -13.49 3.42 -12.04
N THR A 28 -12.66 4.41 -12.36
CA THR A 28 -13.10 5.71 -12.87
C THR A 28 -13.88 5.55 -14.18
N PHE A 29 -13.31 4.85 -15.16
CA PHE A 29 -14.00 4.63 -16.45
C PHE A 29 -15.30 3.82 -16.27
N GLY A 30 -15.27 2.78 -15.45
CA GLY A 30 -16.45 1.97 -15.16
C GLY A 30 -17.57 2.76 -14.47
N THR A 31 -17.22 3.66 -13.55
CA THR A 31 -18.20 4.53 -12.89
C THR A 31 -18.74 5.59 -13.84
N CYS A 32 -17.89 6.22 -14.66
CA CYS A 32 -18.34 7.15 -15.70
C CYS A 32 -19.28 6.49 -16.70
N TYR A 33 -18.97 5.25 -17.11
CA TYR A 33 -19.84 4.44 -17.97
C TYR A 33 -21.19 4.19 -17.31
N GLU A 34 -21.21 3.71 -16.06
CA GLU A 34 -22.46 3.44 -15.35
C GLU A 34 -23.31 4.71 -15.18
N VAL A 35 -22.70 5.85 -14.84
CA VAL A 35 -23.39 7.14 -14.77
C VAL A 35 -24.00 7.51 -16.12
N PHE A 36 -23.27 7.32 -17.22
CA PHE A 36 -23.80 7.58 -18.56
C PHE A 36 -24.99 6.68 -18.88
N VAL A 37 -24.87 5.36 -18.74
CA VAL A 37 -25.95 4.43 -19.08
C VAL A 37 -27.17 4.67 -18.19
N ARG A 38 -26.97 4.86 -16.88
CA ARG A 38 -28.05 5.07 -15.92
C ARG A 38 -28.82 6.37 -16.15
N TYR A 39 -28.13 7.48 -16.41
CA TYR A 39 -28.78 8.80 -16.48
C TYR A 39 -29.08 9.26 -17.90
N VAL A 40 -28.37 8.75 -18.91
CA VAL A 40 -28.59 9.13 -20.32
C VAL A 40 -29.41 8.08 -21.06
N LEU A 41 -29.18 6.79 -20.79
CA LEU A 41 -29.86 5.68 -21.48
C LEU A 41 -31.02 5.08 -20.66
N ASP A 42 -31.18 5.49 -19.40
CA ASP A 42 -32.22 5.01 -18.47
C ASP A 42 -32.23 3.47 -18.26
N ASP A 43 -31.07 2.82 -18.46
CA ASP A 43 -30.90 1.36 -18.38
C ASP A 43 -29.77 0.95 -17.40
N PRO A 44 -29.99 1.02 -16.08
CA PRO A 44 -28.93 0.81 -15.09
C PRO A 44 -28.35 -0.62 -15.16
N THR A 45 -27.02 -0.75 -15.10
CA THR A 45 -26.40 -2.08 -15.13
C THR A 45 -26.39 -2.72 -13.74
N SER A 46 -26.66 -4.02 -13.67
CA SER A 46 -26.67 -4.77 -12.40
C SER A 46 -25.26 -4.98 -11.83
N TRP A 47 -24.23 -5.08 -12.68
CA TRP A 47 -22.88 -5.47 -12.25
C TRP A 47 -21.98 -4.30 -11.82
N ALA A 48 -22.31 -3.04 -12.17
CA ALA A 48 -21.43 -1.90 -11.94
C ALA A 48 -21.09 -1.67 -10.46
N PHE A 49 -22.04 -1.93 -9.56
CA PHE A 49 -21.81 -1.85 -8.12
C PHE A 49 -20.78 -2.87 -7.64
N ASP A 50 -20.93 -4.14 -8.02
CA ASP A 50 -20.04 -5.23 -7.59
C ASP A 50 -18.61 -5.00 -8.12
N MET A 51 -18.49 -4.59 -9.38
CA MET A 51 -17.19 -4.27 -9.97
C MET A 51 -16.49 -3.16 -9.17
N SER A 52 -17.20 -2.06 -8.89
CA SER A 52 -16.64 -0.93 -8.16
C SER A 52 -16.24 -1.32 -6.74
N TYR A 53 -17.09 -2.10 -6.06
CA TYR A 53 -16.83 -2.62 -4.72
C TYR A 53 -15.58 -3.51 -4.68
N MET A 54 -15.45 -4.44 -5.63
CA MET A 54 -14.29 -5.34 -5.71
C MET A 54 -13.01 -4.61 -6.05
N LEU A 55 -13.04 -3.68 -7.02
CA LEU A 55 -11.86 -2.89 -7.40
C LEU A 55 -11.41 -1.97 -6.26
N TYR A 56 -12.34 -1.36 -5.53
CA TYR A 56 -12.01 -0.51 -4.40
C TYR A 56 -11.33 -1.30 -3.27
N GLY A 57 -11.91 -2.47 -2.92
CA GLY A 57 -11.28 -3.34 -1.92
C GLY A 57 -9.94 -3.91 -2.39
N ALA A 58 -9.80 -4.22 -3.68
CA ALA A 58 -8.54 -4.65 -4.27
C ALA A 58 -7.42 -3.60 -4.10
N VAL A 59 -7.71 -2.33 -4.40
CA VAL A 59 -6.77 -1.22 -4.16
C VAL A 59 -6.43 -1.10 -2.68
N PHE A 60 -7.45 -1.13 -1.81
CA PHE A 60 -7.26 -0.98 -0.36
C PHE A 60 -6.35 -2.05 0.23
N TYR A 61 -6.59 -3.32 -0.07
CA TYR A 61 -5.80 -4.43 0.51
C TYR A 61 -4.37 -4.49 -0.03
N MET A 62 -4.16 -4.15 -1.30
CA MET A 62 -2.85 -4.34 -1.96
C MET A 62 -1.92 -3.13 -1.81
N THR A 63 -2.46 -1.94 -1.51
CA THR A 63 -1.65 -0.72 -1.35
C THR A 63 -0.96 -0.65 0.02
N GLY A 64 -1.42 -1.40 1.03
CA GLY A 64 -0.87 -1.32 2.39
C GLY A 64 0.64 -1.61 2.47
N ALA A 65 1.13 -2.60 1.73
CA ALA A 65 2.56 -2.92 1.69
C ALA A 65 3.39 -1.81 1.00
N TYR A 66 2.82 -1.20 -0.05
CA TYR A 66 3.41 -0.05 -0.72
C TYR A 66 3.55 1.14 0.23
N THR A 67 2.47 1.50 0.94
CA THR A 67 2.49 2.59 1.92
C THR A 67 3.52 2.34 3.03
N LEU A 68 3.62 1.10 3.53
CA LEU A 68 4.61 0.74 4.54
C LEU A 68 6.05 0.90 4.01
N SER A 69 6.33 0.48 2.77
CA SER A 69 7.65 0.61 2.14
C SER A 69 8.13 2.05 2.00
N ARG A 70 7.19 3.00 1.83
CA ARG A 70 7.47 4.43 1.77
C ARG A 70 7.51 5.10 3.15
N ALA A 71 7.28 4.33 4.21
CA ALA A 71 7.06 4.84 5.57
C ALA A 71 6.00 5.94 5.66
N GLY A 72 5.00 5.88 4.79
CA GLY A 72 3.82 6.75 4.81
C GLY A 72 2.76 6.27 5.81
N HIS A 73 3.06 5.27 6.63
CA HIS A 73 2.20 4.91 7.75
C HIS A 73 2.29 6.00 8.81
N VAL A 74 1.17 6.34 9.44
CA VAL A 74 1.12 7.39 10.46
C VAL A 74 2.04 6.99 11.62
N ARG A 75 3.16 7.69 11.76
CA ARG A 75 4.09 7.59 12.89
C ARG A 75 3.93 8.82 13.79
N ALA A 76 4.21 8.64 15.08
CA ALA A 76 4.27 9.75 16.03
C ALA A 76 5.56 10.57 15.80
N ASP A 77 5.63 11.28 14.67
CA ASP A 77 6.86 11.92 14.18
C ASP A 77 7.38 13.05 15.09
N MET A 78 6.52 13.64 15.94
CA MET A 78 6.92 14.75 16.82
C MET A 78 7.96 14.34 17.86
N PHE A 79 7.78 13.18 18.50
CA PHE A 79 8.74 12.67 19.49
C PHE A 79 9.89 11.91 18.82
N TYR A 80 9.61 11.29 17.68
CA TYR A 80 10.58 10.48 16.95
C TYR A 80 11.79 11.30 16.49
N ARG A 81 11.58 12.53 16.00
CA ARG A 81 12.65 13.43 15.52
C ARG A 81 13.64 13.87 16.60
N LEU A 82 13.27 13.79 17.87
CA LEU A 82 14.10 14.19 19.01
C LEU A 82 15.02 13.07 19.49
N TRP A 83 14.81 11.84 19.04
CA TRP A 83 15.57 10.66 19.46
C TRP A 83 16.76 10.39 18.55
N SER A 84 17.80 9.76 19.11
CA SER A 84 18.93 9.25 18.34
C SER A 84 18.51 8.04 17.49
N ASP A 85 19.19 7.83 16.37
CA ASP A 85 18.95 6.73 15.42
C ASP A 85 18.84 5.35 16.10
N ARG A 86 19.66 5.12 17.13
CA ARG A 86 19.61 3.88 17.92
C ARG A 86 18.34 3.75 18.74
N THR A 87 17.94 4.80 19.45
CA THR A 87 16.70 4.77 20.25
C THR A 87 15.48 4.60 19.35
N GLN A 88 15.45 5.29 18.20
CA GLN A 88 14.42 5.11 17.18
C GLN A 88 14.34 3.65 16.72
N ALA A 89 15.48 3.04 16.37
CA ALA A 89 15.51 1.65 15.90
C ALA A 89 15.11 0.63 16.98
N ILE A 90 15.43 0.87 18.26
CA ILE A 90 14.97 0.01 19.37
C ILE A 90 13.45 0.07 19.47
N VAL A 91 12.89 1.29 19.52
CA VAL A 91 11.44 1.49 19.67
C VAL A 91 10.70 0.89 18.49
N GLU A 92 11.14 1.14 17.25
CA GLU A 92 10.53 0.53 16.07
C GLU A 92 10.62 -0.99 16.10
N LEU A 93 11.78 -1.56 16.44
CA LEU A 93 11.94 -3.01 16.52
C LEU A 93 10.96 -3.63 17.53
N VAL A 94 10.82 -3.02 18.71
CA VAL A 94 9.85 -3.47 19.73
C VAL A 94 8.42 -3.35 19.21
N LEU A 95 8.07 -2.24 18.55
CA LEU A 95 6.74 -2.06 17.97
C LEU A 95 6.44 -3.10 16.88
N TYR A 96 7.42 -3.40 16.03
CA TYR A 96 7.27 -4.40 15.00
C TYR A 96 7.04 -5.80 15.59
N VAL A 97 7.84 -6.18 16.59
CA VAL A 97 7.78 -7.53 17.17
C VAL A 97 6.54 -7.71 18.06
N LEU A 98 6.18 -6.73 18.88
CA LEU A 98 5.11 -6.89 19.87
C LEU A 98 3.72 -6.55 19.34
N PHE A 99 3.61 -5.61 18.40
CA PHE A 99 2.29 -5.12 17.95
C PHE A 99 2.04 -5.41 16.49
N PHE A 100 3.01 -5.15 15.62
CA PHE A 100 2.81 -5.32 14.17
C PHE A 100 2.71 -6.79 13.77
N PHE A 101 3.70 -7.62 14.09
CA PHE A 101 3.72 -9.02 13.65
C PHE A 101 2.56 -9.84 14.20
N PRO A 102 2.24 -9.78 15.51
CA PRO A 102 1.08 -10.50 16.04
C PRO A 102 -0.22 -10.08 15.35
N GLY A 103 -0.41 -8.77 15.13
CA GLY A 103 -1.59 -8.24 14.44
C GLY A 103 -1.67 -8.69 12.97
N ILE A 104 -0.58 -8.55 12.22
CA ILE A 104 -0.59 -8.88 10.79
C ILE A 104 -0.66 -10.39 10.54
N LEU A 105 0.01 -11.22 11.35
CA LEU A 105 -0.12 -12.67 11.24
C LEU A 105 -1.52 -13.14 11.62
N ALA A 106 -2.13 -12.56 12.67
CA ALA A 106 -3.53 -12.85 12.99
C ALA A 106 -4.45 -12.50 11.81
N LEU A 107 -4.21 -11.37 11.14
CA LEU A 107 -4.96 -10.97 9.95
C LEU A 107 -4.76 -11.93 8.77
N VAL A 108 -3.53 -12.42 8.53
CA VAL A 108 -3.26 -13.42 7.50
C VAL A 108 -3.99 -14.73 7.79
N ILE A 109 -3.91 -15.24 9.03
CA ILE A 109 -4.51 -16.52 9.41
C ILE A 109 -6.04 -16.43 9.37
N ALA A 110 -6.62 -15.41 9.99
CA ALA A 110 -8.06 -15.19 9.99
C ALA A 110 -8.59 -14.90 8.57
N GLY A 111 -7.87 -14.09 7.80
CA GLY A 111 -8.20 -13.78 6.41
C GLY A 111 -8.15 -15.02 5.52
N TRP A 112 -7.19 -15.92 5.74
CA TRP A 112 -7.11 -17.19 5.01
C TRP A 112 -8.31 -18.09 5.31
N GLY A 113 -8.68 -18.24 6.59
CA GLY A 113 -9.90 -18.97 6.97
C GLY A 113 -11.16 -18.36 6.34
N TYR A 114 -11.28 -17.04 6.38
CA TYR A 114 -12.43 -16.33 5.83
C TYR A 114 -12.54 -16.45 4.30
N GLY A 115 -11.43 -16.30 3.58
CA GLY A 115 -11.40 -16.42 2.13
C GLY A 115 -11.64 -17.84 1.64
N THR A 116 -11.05 -18.84 2.31
CA THR A 116 -11.25 -20.25 1.94
C THR A 116 -12.66 -20.75 2.22
N GLU A 117 -13.29 -20.29 3.30
CA GLU A 117 -14.70 -20.61 3.59
C GLU A 117 -15.63 -19.98 2.53
N SER A 118 -15.40 -18.72 2.17
CA SER A 118 -16.15 -18.06 1.09
C SER A 118 -16.04 -18.79 -0.25
N LEU A 119 -14.85 -19.29 -0.56
CA LEU A 119 -14.62 -20.10 -1.77
C LEU A 119 -15.39 -21.43 -1.72
N ARG A 120 -15.43 -22.10 -0.56
CA ARG A 120 -16.19 -23.35 -0.38
C ARG A 120 -17.69 -23.13 -0.53
N LEU A 121 -18.20 -22.04 0.05
CA LEU A 121 -19.61 -21.67 -0.01
C LEU A 121 -20.01 -21.06 -1.37
N ARG A 122 -19.04 -20.80 -2.27
CA ARG A 122 -19.22 -20.09 -3.54
C ARG A 122 -20.07 -18.83 -3.36
N GLU A 123 -19.71 -18.04 -2.34
CA GLU A 123 -20.49 -16.87 -1.99
C GLU A 123 -20.56 -15.89 -3.15
N VAL A 124 -21.76 -15.37 -3.36
CA VAL A 124 -22.07 -14.33 -4.34
C VAL A 124 -22.48 -13.06 -3.61
N SER A 125 -22.30 -11.93 -4.28
CA SER A 125 -22.72 -10.63 -3.76
C SER A 125 -24.22 -10.64 -3.50
N VAL A 126 -24.62 -10.33 -2.26
CA VAL A 126 -26.04 -10.12 -1.88
C VAL A 126 -26.51 -8.71 -2.25
N ASN A 127 -25.56 -7.80 -2.49
CA ASN A 127 -25.82 -6.39 -2.72
C ASN A 127 -26.18 -6.07 -4.18
N SER A 128 -26.09 -7.05 -5.09
CA SER A 128 -26.49 -6.89 -6.49
C SER A 128 -27.13 -8.16 -7.06
N PRO A 129 -28.13 -8.03 -7.95
CA PRO A 129 -28.72 -9.17 -8.68
C PRO A 129 -27.74 -9.92 -9.59
N ALA A 130 -26.55 -9.36 -9.88
CA ALA A 130 -25.60 -9.93 -10.83
C ALA A 130 -24.93 -11.23 -10.34
N GLY A 131 -25.02 -11.54 -9.04
CA GLY A 131 -24.50 -12.79 -8.49
C GLY A 131 -22.98 -12.92 -8.61
N VAL A 132 -22.25 -11.80 -8.53
CA VAL A 132 -20.79 -11.79 -8.71
C VAL A 132 -20.11 -12.55 -7.55
N PRO A 133 -19.23 -13.52 -7.82
CA PRO A 133 -18.55 -14.27 -6.76
C PRO A 133 -17.65 -13.37 -5.91
N ILE A 134 -17.87 -13.30 -4.59
CA ILE A 134 -17.14 -12.37 -3.69
C ILE A 134 -15.87 -12.98 -3.08
N TRP A 135 -15.70 -14.29 -3.18
CA TRP A 135 -14.54 -15.00 -2.66
C TRP A 135 -13.18 -14.46 -3.12
N PRO A 136 -13.00 -13.92 -4.37
CA PRO A 136 -11.71 -13.37 -4.77
C PRO A 136 -11.31 -12.18 -3.89
N LEU A 137 -12.26 -11.29 -3.59
CA LEU A 137 -12.03 -10.13 -2.74
C LEU A 137 -11.64 -10.54 -1.31
N LYS A 138 -12.32 -11.54 -0.75
CA LYS A 138 -12.00 -12.06 0.59
C LYS A 138 -10.64 -12.74 0.63
N MET A 139 -10.24 -13.41 -0.45
CA MET A 139 -8.90 -13.96 -0.58
C MET A 139 -7.82 -12.88 -0.71
N MET A 140 -8.14 -11.67 -1.16
CA MET A 140 -7.16 -10.57 -1.18
C MET A 140 -6.75 -10.10 0.21
N ILE A 141 -7.56 -10.34 1.25
CA ILE A 141 -7.23 -9.98 2.64
C ILE A 141 -5.93 -10.65 3.09
N PRO A 142 -5.78 -11.99 3.07
CA PRO A 142 -4.54 -12.65 3.48
C PRO A 142 -3.38 -12.35 2.52
N PHE A 143 -3.61 -12.12 1.23
CA PHE A 143 -2.54 -11.75 0.29
C PHE A 143 -1.98 -10.35 0.58
N GLY A 144 -2.84 -9.35 0.76
CA GLY A 144 -2.44 -8.00 1.13
C GLY A 144 -1.73 -7.97 2.49
N ALA A 145 -2.30 -8.66 3.48
CA ALA A 145 -1.68 -8.80 4.80
C ALA A 145 -0.33 -9.53 4.74
N GLY A 146 -0.20 -10.55 3.89
CA GLY A 146 1.06 -11.27 3.67
C GLY A 146 2.13 -10.38 3.04
N LEU A 147 1.77 -9.52 2.08
CA LEU A 147 2.69 -8.52 1.53
C LEU A 147 3.12 -7.49 2.57
N ILE A 148 2.20 -7.03 3.42
CA ILE A 148 2.51 -6.13 4.53
C ILE A 148 3.47 -6.81 5.52
N ALA A 149 3.25 -8.08 5.84
CA ALA A 149 4.12 -8.86 6.72
C ALA A 149 5.54 -9.00 6.12
N LEU A 150 5.63 -9.27 4.81
CA LEU A 150 6.91 -9.33 4.10
C LEU A 150 7.64 -7.97 4.12
N GLN A 151 6.91 -6.87 3.90
CA GLN A 151 7.49 -5.53 4.01
C GLN A 151 7.93 -5.21 5.44
N GLY A 152 7.14 -5.57 6.45
CA GLY A 152 7.51 -5.40 7.85
C GLY A 152 8.78 -6.15 8.22
N PHE A 153 9.02 -7.33 7.62
CA PHE A 153 10.29 -8.04 7.77
C PHE A 153 11.49 -7.24 7.22
N ALA A 154 11.33 -6.56 6.07
CA ALA A 154 12.36 -5.67 5.55
C ALA A 154 12.63 -4.48 6.49
N GLU A 155 11.60 -3.88 7.10
CA GLU A 155 11.75 -2.80 8.09
C GLU A 155 12.46 -3.28 9.38
N VAL A 156 12.16 -4.48 9.87
CA VAL A 156 12.88 -5.08 11.00
C VAL A 156 14.36 -5.28 10.68
N LEU A 157 14.68 -5.77 9.48
CA LEU A 157 16.08 -5.88 9.05
C LEU A 157 16.78 -4.52 9.01
N ARG A 158 16.09 -3.45 8.57
CA ARG A 158 16.65 -2.08 8.64
C ARG A 158 16.88 -1.63 10.07
N CYS A 159 15.97 -1.92 10.99
CA CYS A 159 16.16 -1.59 12.42
C CYS A 159 17.39 -2.30 12.98
N VAL A 160 17.55 -3.60 12.71
CA VAL A 160 18.72 -4.39 13.15
C VAL A 160 20.03 -3.84 12.56
N LEU A 161 20.03 -3.46 11.28
CA LEU A 161 21.18 -2.82 10.65
C LEU A 161 21.50 -1.45 11.25
N CYS A 162 20.48 -0.64 11.56
CA CYS A 162 20.64 0.66 12.22
C CYS A 162 21.26 0.51 13.62
N LEU A 163 20.84 -0.49 14.39
CA LEU A 163 21.42 -0.78 15.71
C LEU A 163 22.90 -1.17 15.63
N ARG A 164 23.28 -1.91 14.59
CA ARG A 164 24.68 -2.33 14.37
C ARG A 164 25.55 -1.19 13.84
N ASP A 165 25.11 -0.53 12.78
CA ASP A 165 25.92 0.41 12.00
C ASP A 165 25.75 1.88 12.47
N GLY A 166 24.78 2.13 13.36
CA GLY A 166 24.48 3.43 13.96
C GLY A 166 23.87 4.44 12.99
N ARG A 167 23.44 4.00 11.80
CA ARG A 167 22.86 4.82 10.73
C ARG A 167 21.74 4.08 10.03
N TRP A 168 20.69 4.81 9.64
CA TRP A 168 19.59 4.26 8.87
C TRP A 168 19.99 3.90 7.44
N VAL A 169 19.51 2.75 6.97
CA VAL A 169 19.65 2.32 5.57
C VAL A 169 18.63 3.09 4.72
N GLY A 170 19.09 3.66 3.61
CA GLY A 170 18.23 4.40 2.68
C GLY A 170 17.03 3.57 2.20
N ARG A 171 15.89 4.25 2.01
CA ARG A 171 14.68 3.68 1.42
C ARG A 171 14.64 4.04 -0.07
N LEU A 172 13.95 3.24 -0.87
CA LEU A 172 13.56 3.65 -2.22
C LEU A 172 12.52 4.76 -2.08
N HIS A 173 12.90 6.02 -2.30
CA HIS A 173 11.98 7.15 -2.51
C HIS A 173 12.04 7.53 -3.98
N ASP A 174 10.96 7.33 -4.72
CA ASP A 174 10.90 7.77 -6.14
C ASP A 174 10.18 9.10 -6.23
N VAL A 175 8.94 9.18 -5.74
CA VAL A 175 8.03 10.27 -6.13
C VAL A 175 8.33 11.57 -5.38
N GLU A 176 8.56 11.50 -4.07
CA GLU A 176 8.84 12.70 -3.26
C GLU A 176 10.22 13.30 -3.56
N GLU A 177 11.20 12.48 -3.95
CA GLU A 177 12.51 12.94 -4.41
C GLU A 177 12.41 13.59 -5.80
N LEU A 178 11.65 13.01 -6.73
CA LEU A 178 11.39 13.63 -8.04
C LEU A 178 10.71 14.99 -7.91
N GLU A 179 9.67 15.11 -7.08
CA GLU A 179 8.99 16.40 -6.85
C GLU A 179 9.92 17.43 -6.19
N LYS A 180 10.68 17.03 -5.15
CA LYS A 180 11.67 17.91 -4.52
C LYS A 180 12.76 18.34 -5.49
N GLN A 181 13.26 17.42 -6.32
CA GLN A 181 14.24 17.73 -7.36
C GLN A 181 13.68 18.71 -8.39
N ILE A 182 12.44 18.52 -8.85
CA ILE A 182 11.78 19.45 -9.79
C ILE A 182 11.59 20.83 -9.15
N ILE A 183 11.18 20.91 -7.88
CA ILE A 183 11.00 22.17 -7.15
C ILE A 183 12.36 22.86 -6.95
N GLU A 184 13.39 22.12 -6.54
CA GLU A 184 14.75 22.64 -6.39
C GLU A 184 15.34 23.08 -7.73
N GLU A 185 15.10 22.34 -8.82
CA GLU A 185 15.54 22.70 -10.16
C GLU A 185 14.80 23.94 -10.65
N ALA A 186 13.48 24.03 -10.43
CA ALA A 186 12.69 25.21 -10.75
C ALA A 186 13.13 26.44 -9.92
N ALA A 187 13.45 26.25 -8.64
CA ALA A 187 14.00 27.30 -7.78
C ALA A 187 15.39 27.75 -8.25
N ARG A 188 16.26 26.81 -8.65
CA ARG A 188 17.58 27.10 -9.25
C ARG A 188 17.46 27.86 -10.56
N ARG A 189 16.52 27.47 -11.44
CA ARG A 189 16.25 28.18 -12.70
C ARG A 189 15.75 29.60 -12.45
N ARG A 190 14.80 29.80 -11.53
CA ARG A 190 14.31 31.14 -11.14
C ARG A 190 15.42 32.03 -10.55
N ALA A 191 16.31 31.47 -9.74
CA ALA A 191 17.44 32.20 -9.17
C ALA A 191 18.44 32.66 -10.25
N ALA A 192 18.67 31.82 -11.27
CA ALA A 192 19.53 32.14 -12.41
C ALA A 192 18.91 33.20 -13.35
N GLU A 193 17.59 33.19 -13.53
CA GLU A 193 16.87 34.19 -14.34
C GLU A 193 16.80 35.56 -13.64
N GLY A 194 16.63 35.58 -12.31
CA GLY A 194 16.58 36.82 -11.52
C GLY A 194 17.93 37.53 -11.31
N THR A 195 19.05 36.89 -11.65
CA THR A 195 20.39 37.52 -11.61
C THR A 195 20.81 38.14 -12.95
N ALA A 196 20.02 37.95 -14.01
CA ALA A 196 20.30 38.44 -15.36
C ALA A 196 19.55 39.73 -15.73
N SER A 197 18.79 40.34 -14.81
CA SER A 197 18.19 41.68 -14.94
C SER A 197 18.84 42.68 -13.99
#